data_AF-A0A932F6Z4-F1
#
_entry.id   AF-A0A932F6Z4-F1
#
_cell.length_a   1.000
_cell.length_b   1.000
_cell.length_c   1.000
_cell.angle_alpha   90.00
_cell.angle_beta   90.00
_cell.angle_gamma   90.00
#
_symmetry.space_group_name_H-M   'P 1'
#
loop_
_entity.id
_entity.type
_entity.pdbx_description
1 polymer ?
#
loop_
_entity_poly.entity_id
_entity_poly.type
_entity_poly.pdbx_seq_one_letter_code
_entity_poly.pdbx_strand_id
1 'polypeptide(L)'
;MKPGRSLLLALLRLLAISACLGSGMAVADEYSEVGQMLRAGRLTEAQTRVDRALAAKPRDPQMRYFKGVIQRESGQSAEALATFTKLTEDYPELPEPYNSLAVIHAAQGEFDKARVALEMAIRANPGYATAHENLGDIHARLAQQAYCKALQLDATNSSVRSRLAALGASCP
;
A
#
# COMPACT_ATOMS: atom_id res chain seq x y z
N MET A 1 22.24 -62.38 -0.74
CA MET A 1 22.13 -61.23 -1.67
C MET A 1 20.66 -60.91 -1.92
N LYS A 2 20.20 -59.71 -1.56
CA LYS A 2 19.16 -58.92 -2.27
C LYS A 2 19.02 -57.53 -1.61
N PRO A 3 19.93 -56.57 -1.91
CA PRO A 3 19.78 -55.18 -1.50
C PRO A 3 18.95 -54.46 -2.57
N GLY A 4 17.62 -54.58 -2.52
CA GLY A 4 16.75 -54.05 -3.59
C GLY A 4 15.66 -53.07 -3.15
N ARG A 5 15.29 -53.05 -1.86
CA ARG A 5 14.12 -52.29 -1.38
C ARG A 5 14.46 -50.91 -0.81
N SER A 6 15.69 -50.69 -0.35
CA SER A 6 16.09 -49.43 0.30
C SER A 6 16.42 -48.29 -0.68
N LEU A 7 16.87 -48.59 -1.90
CA LEU A 7 17.22 -47.55 -2.88
C LEU A 7 15.97 -46.89 -3.51
N LEU A 8 14.87 -47.65 -3.65
CA LEU A 8 13.66 -47.14 -4.29
C LEU A 8 12.96 -46.04 -3.45
N LEU A 9 13.01 -46.16 -2.12
CA LEU A 9 12.48 -45.17 -1.18
C LEU A 9 13.37 -43.92 -1.04
N ALA A 10 14.68 -44.06 -1.26
CA ALA A 10 15.61 -42.93 -1.25
C ALA A 10 15.46 -42.03 -2.49
N LEU A 11 15.19 -42.63 -3.66
CA LEU A 11 14.97 -41.90 -4.91
C LEU A 11 13.64 -41.11 -4.92
N LEU A 12 12.61 -41.57 -4.20
CA LEU A 12 11.33 -40.85 -4.07
C LEU A 12 11.41 -39.61 -3.17
N ARG A 13 12.36 -39.54 -2.23
CA ARG A 13 12.55 -38.35 -1.37
C ARG A 13 13.33 -37.22 -2.06
N LEU A 14 14.18 -37.54 -3.04
CA LEU A 14 14.95 -36.55 -3.80
C LEU A 14 14.11 -35.82 -4.86
N LEU A 15 13.04 -36.43 -5.39
CA LEU A 15 12.15 -35.76 -6.35
C LEU A 15 11.17 -34.76 -5.69
N ALA A 16 10.84 -34.91 -4.40
CA ALA A 16 9.91 -34.00 -3.72
C ALA A 16 10.56 -32.67 -3.30
N ILE A 17 11.88 -32.63 -3.10
CA ILE A 17 12.59 -31.42 -2.66
C ILE A 17 12.88 -30.48 -3.85
N SER A 18 13.02 -31.03 -5.07
CA SER A 18 13.36 -30.23 -6.25
C SER A 18 12.19 -29.39 -6.80
N ALA A 19 10.94 -29.70 -6.44
CA ALA A 19 9.76 -29.00 -6.95
C ALA A 19 9.39 -27.73 -6.15
N CYS A 20 9.87 -27.58 -4.91
CA CYS A 20 9.54 -26.41 -4.09
C CYS A 20 10.45 -25.19 -4.36
N LEU A 21 11.65 -25.41 -4.91
CA LEU A 21 12.63 -24.34 -5.16
C LEU A 21 12.34 -23.55 -6.44
N GLY A 22 11.72 -24.16 -7.46
CA GLY A 22 11.46 -23.50 -8.74
C GLY A 22 10.32 -22.46 -8.70
N SER A 23 9.31 -22.67 -7.86
CA SER A 23 8.12 -21.81 -7.83
C SER A 23 8.34 -20.48 -7.09
N GLY A 24 9.27 -20.44 -6.13
CA GLY A 24 9.55 -19.23 -5.34
C GLY A 24 10.33 -18.18 -6.12
N MET A 25 11.34 -18.59 -6.90
CA MET A 25 12.15 -17.66 -7.71
C MET A 25 11.31 -17.00 -8.81
N ALA A 26 10.49 -17.77 -9.53
CA ALA A 26 9.67 -17.26 -10.62
C ALA A 26 8.63 -16.21 -10.18
N VAL A 27 8.08 -16.32 -8.96
CA VAL A 27 7.12 -15.35 -8.41
C VAL A 27 7.82 -14.05 -7.98
N ALA A 28 9.01 -14.15 -7.38
CA ALA A 28 9.81 -12.97 -7.02
C ALA A 28 10.23 -12.17 -8.26
N ASP A 29 10.59 -12.87 -9.35
CA ASP A 29 10.92 -12.25 -10.64
C ASP A 29 9.70 -11.49 -11.20
N GLU A 30 8.53 -12.13 -11.18
CA GLU A 30 7.28 -11.54 -11.66
C GLU A 30 6.85 -10.28 -10.87
N TYR A 31 7.03 -10.25 -9.54
CA TYR A 31 6.79 -9.04 -8.75
C TYR A 31 7.78 -7.92 -9.06
N SER A 32 9.06 -8.27 -9.23
CA SER A 32 10.12 -7.32 -9.57
C SER A 32 9.86 -6.65 -10.92
N GLU A 33 9.45 -7.43 -11.93
CA GLU A 33 9.09 -6.93 -13.26
C GLU A 33 7.97 -5.88 -13.19
N VAL A 34 6.86 -6.22 -12.53
CA VAL A 34 5.73 -5.28 -12.36
C VAL A 34 6.19 -4.03 -11.61
N GLY A 35 6.93 -4.20 -10.50
CA GLY A 35 7.45 -3.08 -9.73
C GLY A 35 8.37 -2.16 -10.54
N GLN A 36 9.20 -2.70 -11.44
CA GLN A 36 10.02 -1.91 -12.36
C GLN A 36 9.16 -1.15 -13.38
N MET A 37 8.14 -1.78 -13.95
CA MET A 37 7.22 -1.12 -14.88
C MET A 37 6.50 0.06 -14.20
N LEU A 38 6.05 -0.11 -12.96
CA LEU A 38 5.40 0.95 -12.18
C LEU A 38 6.35 2.12 -11.92
N ARG A 39 7.59 1.85 -11.48
CA ARG A 39 8.60 2.90 -11.27
C ARG A 39 8.96 3.64 -12.56
N ALA A 40 8.87 2.95 -13.71
CA ALA A 40 9.10 3.54 -15.03
C ALA A 40 7.85 4.22 -15.63
N GLY A 41 6.72 4.26 -14.92
CA GLY A 41 5.46 4.83 -15.43
C GLY A 41 4.81 4.03 -16.57
N ARG A 42 5.26 2.79 -16.82
CA ARG A 42 4.73 1.90 -17.88
C ARG A 42 3.43 1.22 -17.42
N LEU A 43 2.42 2.02 -17.11
CA LEU A 43 1.19 1.57 -16.44
C LEU A 43 0.41 0.53 -17.25
N THR A 44 0.30 0.69 -18.58
CA THR A 44 -0.41 -0.26 -19.45
C THR A 44 0.23 -1.65 -19.47
N GLU A 45 1.57 -1.69 -19.49
CA GLU A 45 2.32 -2.95 -19.47
C GLU A 45 2.23 -3.63 -18.10
N ALA A 46 2.37 -2.84 -17.03
CA ALA A 46 2.17 -3.31 -15.66
C ALA A 46 0.76 -3.90 -15.49
N GLN A 47 -0.27 -3.22 -16.01
CA GLN A 47 -1.65 -3.70 -15.96
C GLN A 47 -1.83 -5.04 -16.66
N THR A 48 -1.30 -5.17 -17.88
CA THR A 48 -1.36 -6.44 -18.63
C THR A 48 -0.72 -7.58 -17.85
N ARG A 49 0.42 -7.32 -17.20
CA ARG A 49 1.15 -8.31 -16.40
C ARG A 49 0.38 -8.70 -15.14
N VAL A 50 -0.18 -7.71 -14.43
CA VAL A 50 -1.00 -7.89 -13.23
C VAL A 50 -2.29 -8.66 -13.52
N ASP A 51 -3.00 -8.32 -14.60
CA ASP A 51 -4.25 -8.99 -14.97
C ASP A 51 -4.01 -10.47 -15.30
N ARG A 52 -2.92 -10.80 -16.01
CA ARG A 52 -2.52 -12.19 -16.25
C ARG A 52 -2.21 -12.93 -14.95
N ALA A 53 -1.45 -12.32 -14.04
CA ALA A 53 -1.09 -12.93 -12.77
C ALA A 53 -2.33 -13.19 -11.90
N LEU A 54 -3.25 -12.22 -11.83
CA LEU A 54 -4.50 -12.34 -11.09
C LEU A 54 -5.50 -13.31 -11.72
N ALA A 55 -5.48 -13.52 -13.04
CA ALA A 55 -6.27 -14.58 -13.66
C ALA A 55 -5.85 -15.98 -13.18
N ALA A 56 -4.55 -16.19 -12.93
CA ALA A 56 -4.03 -17.44 -12.39
C ALA A 56 -4.16 -17.55 -10.86
N LYS A 57 -3.94 -16.44 -10.14
CA LYS A 57 -3.99 -16.37 -8.67
C LYS A 57 -4.80 -15.15 -8.22
N PRO A 58 -6.14 -15.22 -8.21
CA PRO A 58 -7.00 -14.05 -7.94
C PRO A 58 -6.82 -13.42 -6.55
N ARG A 59 -6.28 -14.18 -5.59
CA ARG A 59 -6.07 -13.76 -4.21
C ARG A 59 -4.62 -13.36 -3.90
N ASP A 60 -3.74 -13.23 -4.90
CA ASP A 60 -2.38 -12.77 -4.67
C ASP A 60 -2.38 -11.32 -4.12
N PRO A 61 -1.97 -11.09 -2.86
CA PRO A 61 -2.08 -9.77 -2.24
C PRO A 61 -1.15 -8.75 -2.87
N GLN A 62 0.05 -9.15 -3.31
CA GLN A 62 1.02 -8.26 -3.94
C GLN A 62 0.54 -7.79 -5.31
N MET A 63 -0.02 -8.69 -6.11
CA MET A 63 -0.60 -8.32 -7.41
C MET A 63 -1.85 -7.47 -7.27
N ARG A 64 -2.68 -7.72 -6.26
CA ARG A 64 -3.83 -6.85 -5.93
C ARG A 64 -3.36 -5.47 -5.49
N TYR A 65 -2.28 -5.39 -4.72
CA TYR A 65 -1.67 -4.11 -4.35
C TYR A 65 -1.19 -3.36 -5.59
N PHE A 66 -0.43 -4.01 -6.48
CA PHE A 66 -0.01 -3.40 -7.74
C PHE A 66 -1.18 -2.94 -8.62
N LYS A 67 -2.27 -3.72 -8.68
CA LYS A 67 -3.51 -3.29 -9.35
C LYS A 67 -4.05 -1.98 -8.79
N GLY A 68 -4.13 -1.87 -7.46
CA GLY A 68 -4.59 -0.65 -6.80
C GLY A 68 -3.68 0.55 -7.08
N VAL A 69 -2.35 0.33 -7.12
CA VAL A 69 -1.37 1.37 -7.49
C VAL A 69 -1.62 1.83 -8.92
N ILE A 70 -1.74 0.92 -9.88
CA ILE A 70 -2.01 1.25 -11.29
C ILE A 70 -3.29 2.08 -11.43
N GLN A 71 -4.37 1.67 -10.76
CA GLN A 71 -5.64 2.38 -10.77
C GLN A 71 -5.47 3.81 -10.25
N ARG A 72 -4.78 4.00 -9.12
CA ARG A 72 -4.51 5.32 -8.55
C ARG A 72 -3.69 6.19 -9.51
N GLU A 73 -2.57 5.69 -10.01
CA GLU A 73 -1.69 6.43 -10.94
C GLU A 73 -2.38 6.75 -12.28
N SER A 74 -3.41 5.97 -12.63
CA SER A 74 -4.25 6.19 -13.82
C SER A 74 -5.47 7.09 -13.56
N GLY A 75 -5.59 7.69 -12.36
CA GLY A 75 -6.70 8.56 -11.97
C GLY A 75 -8.01 7.85 -11.61
N GLN A 76 -8.02 6.51 -11.60
CA GLN A 76 -9.16 5.65 -11.27
C GLN A 76 -9.30 5.50 -9.75
N SER A 77 -9.54 6.63 -9.08
CA SER A 77 -9.50 6.71 -7.61
C SER A 77 -10.56 5.86 -6.92
N ALA A 78 -11.76 5.73 -7.51
CA ALA A 78 -12.85 4.94 -6.94
C ALA A 78 -12.54 3.44 -6.99
N GLU A 79 -11.97 2.97 -8.09
CA GLU A 79 -11.55 1.58 -8.27
C GLU A 79 -10.37 1.25 -7.36
N ALA A 80 -9.40 2.16 -7.22
CA ALA A 80 -8.28 2.01 -6.30
C ALA A 80 -8.76 1.88 -4.85
N LEU A 81 -9.70 2.75 -4.41
CA LEU A 81 -10.33 2.66 -3.09
C LEU A 81 -10.98 1.28 -2.87
N ALA A 82 -11.76 0.80 -3.84
CA ALA A 82 -12.40 -0.51 -3.75
C ALA A 82 -11.38 -1.66 -3.67
N THR A 83 -10.31 -1.60 -4.47
CA THR A 83 -9.25 -2.62 -4.47
C THR A 83 -8.51 -2.65 -3.14
N PHE A 84 -8.05 -1.50 -2.64
CA PHE A 84 -7.31 -1.42 -1.38
C PHE A 84 -8.20 -1.74 -0.18
N THR A 85 -9.46 -1.30 -0.16
CA THR A 85 -10.39 -1.63 0.94
C THR A 85 -10.57 -3.14 1.07
N LYS A 86 -10.86 -3.83 -0.05
CA LYS A 86 -10.95 -5.31 -0.04
C LYS A 86 -9.63 -5.95 0.37
N LEU A 87 -8.50 -5.35 0.03
CA LEU A 87 -7.19 -5.88 0.41
C LEU A 87 -6.96 -5.74 1.93
N THR A 88 -7.40 -4.65 2.54
CA THR A 88 -7.36 -4.45 4.00
C THR A 88 -8.34 -5.33 4.76
N GLU A 89 -9.45 -5.73 4.14
CA GLU A 89 -10.42 -6.68 4.70
C GLU A 89 -9.86 -8.11 4.70
N ASP A 90 -9.23 -8.50 3.59
CA ASP A 90 -8.70 -9.86 3.42
C ASP A 90 -7.34 -10.07 4.11
N TYR A 91 -6.51 -9.02 4.18
CA TYR A 91 -5.13 -9.05 4.68
C TYR A 91 -4.85 -7.83 5.59
N PRO A 92 -5.47 -7.78 6.79
CA PRO A 92 -5.35 -6.65 7.71
C PRO A 92 -3.94 -6.46 8.29
N GLU A 93 -3.03 -7.42 8.11
CA GLU A 93 -1.63 -7.35 8.52
C GLU A 93 -0.75 -6.55 7.55
N LEU A 94 -1.23 -6.23 6.35
CA LEU A 94 -0.46 -5.50 5.34
C LEU A 94 -0.59 -3.99 5.56
N PRO A 95 0.52 -3.27 5.80
CA PRO A 95 0.45 -1.83 6.06
C PRO A 95 0.32 -0.98 4.78
N GLU A 96 0.81 -1.45 3.63
CA GLU A 96 0.86 -0.67 2.38
C GLU A 96 -0.53 -0.32 1.80
N PRO A 97 -1.54 -1.21 1.84
CA PRO A 97 -2.90 -0.88 1.38
C PRO A 97 -3.54 0.24 2.22
N TYR A 98 -3.35 0.22 3.54
CA TYR A 98 -3.82 1.30 4.42
C TYR A 98 -3.15 2.63 4.10
N ASN A 99 -1.83 2.65 3.90
CA ASN A 99 -1.12 3.86 3.47
C ASN A 99 -1.64 4.37 2.12
N SER A 100 -1.97 3.47 1.19
CA SER A 100 -2.51 3.85 -0.12
C SER A 100 -3.94 4.42 -0.03
N LEU A 101 -4.79 3.89 0.85
CA LEU A 101 -6.10 4.48 1.16
C LEU A 101 -5.94 5.90 1.72
N ALA A 102 -4.97 6.10 2.62
CA ALA A 102 -4.72 7.42 3.21
C ALA A 102 -4.32 8.47 2.17
N VAL A 103 -3.45 8.11 1.23
CA VAL A 103 -3.06 8.99 0.12
C VAL A 103 -4.29 9.41 -0.71
N ILE A 104 -5.19 8.47 -1.00
CA ILE A 104 -6.40 8.78 -1.78
C ILE A 104 -7.35 9.69 -0.99
N HIS A 105 -7.60 9.39 0.29
CA HIS A 105 -8.44 10.23 1.14
C HIS A 105 -7.86 11.64 1.32
N ALA A 106 -6.54 11.76 1.48
CA ALA A 106 -5.86 13.04 1.59
C ALA A 106 -6.02 13.89 0.33
N ALA A 107 -5.89 13.28 -0.86
CA ALA A 107 -6.10 13.96 -2.13
C ALA A 107 -7.55 14.45 -2.31
N GLN A 108 -8.51 13.81 -1.64
CA GLN A 108 -9.92 14.20 -1.60
C GLN A 108 -10.24 15.20 -0.47
N GLY A 109 -9.26 15.61 0.34
CA GLY A 109 -9.45 16.48 1.50
C GLY A 109 -10.09 15.79 2.72
N GLU A 110 -10.24 14.47 2.68
CA GLU A 110 -10.83 13.66 3.75
C GLU A 110 -9.78 13.31 4.81
N PHE A 111 -9.17 14.33 5.43
CA PHE A 111 -8.00 14.15 6.29
C PHE A 111 -8.23 13.26 7.53
N ASP A 112 -9.43 13.25 8.10
CA ASP A 112 -9.76 12.34 9.21
C ASP A 112 -9.74 10.86 8.77
N LYS A 113 -10.24 10.54 7.57
CA LYS A 113 -10.18 9.17 7.04
C LYS A 113 -8.74 8.79 6.72
N ALA A 114 -7.96 9.72 6.17
CA ALA A 114 -6.55 9.52 5.93
C ALA A 114 -5.78 9.22 7.23
N ARG A 115 -6.06 9.97 8.30
CA ARG A 115 -5.49 9.71 9.63
C ARG A 115 -5.78 8.30 10.11
N VAL A 116 -7.06 7.88 10.11
CA VAL A 116 -7.47 6.55 10.56
C VAL A 116 -6.78 5.45 9.76
N ALA A 117 -6.68 5.61 8.44
CA ALA A 117 -5.98 4.65 7.60
C ALA A 117 -4.48 4.56 7.96
N LEU A 118 -3.79 5.67 8.21
CA LEU A 118 -2.38 5.66 8.62
C LEU A 118 -2.18 5.06 10.01
N GLU A 119 -3.08 5.33 10.95
CA GLU A 119 -3.07 4.67 12.27
C GLU A 119 -3.21 3.15 12.15
N MET A 120 -4.00 2.66 11.19
CA MET A 120 -4.11 1.23 10.90
C MET A 120 -2.83 0.69 10.25
N ALA A 121 -2.20 1.43 9.32
CA ALA A 121 -0.91 1.06 8.75
C ALA A 121 0.18 0.90 9.82
N ILE A 122 0.24 1.85 10.76
CA ILE A 122 1.18 1.82 11.89
C ILE A 122 0.85 0.69 12.86
N ARG A 123 -0.43 0.37 13.07
CA ARG A 123 -0.82 -0.79 13.89
C ARG A 123 -0.37 -2.11 13.27
N ALA A 124 -0.50 -2.24 11.95
CA ALA A 124 -0.05 -3.42 11.21
C ALA A 124 1.48 -3.54 11.22
N ASN A 125 2.20 -2.42 11.05
CA ASN A 125 3.65 -2.36 11.17
C ASN A 125 4.12 -1.07 11.86
N PRO A 126 4.47 -1.13 13.16
CA PRO A 126 4.91 0.05 13.92
C PRO A 126 6.17 0.73 13.36
N GLY A 127 7.00 -0.01 12.62
CA GLY A 127 8.22 0.48 12.00
C GLY A 127 8.03 1.07 10.59
N TYR A 128 6.78 1.20 10.11
CA TYR A 128 6.53 1.69 8.77
C TYR A 128 6.73 3.22 8.68
N ALA A 129 7.98 3.62 8.43
CA ALA A 129 8.40 5.02 8.44
C ALA A 129 7.54 5.93 7.54
N THR A 130 7.19 5.47 6.34
CA THR A 130 6.34 6.22 5.40
C THR A 130 4.95 6.52 5.97
N ALA A 131 4.38 5.62 6.78
CA ALA A 131 3.08 5.89 7.40
C ALA A 131 3.20 6.95 8.51
N HIS A 132 4.30 6.99 9.26
CA HIS A 132 4.55 8.06 10.24
C HIS A 132 4.79 9.42 9.58
N GLU A 133 5.55 9.45 8.49
CA GLU A 133 5.75 10.66 7.67
C GLU A 133 4.43 11.20 7.17
N ASN A 134 3.64 10.36 6.49
CA ASN A 134 2.32 10.75 5.99
C ASN A 134 1.38 11.17 7.12
N LEU A 135 1.46 10.55 8.30
CA LEU A 135 0.62 10.92 9.45
C LEU A 135 0.98 12.31 9.97
N GLY A 136 2.27 12.67 9.97
CA GLY A 136 2.74 14.02 10.27
C GLY A 136 2.15 15.06 9.32
N ASP A 137 2.17 14.79 8.01
CA ASP A 137 1.58 15.66 7.00
C ASP A 137 0.07 15.84 7.20
N ILE A 138 -0.65 14.75 7.50
CA ILE A 138 -2.08 14.80 7.79
C ILE A 138 -2.37 15.62 9.06
N HIS A 139 -1.56 15.48 10.12
CA HIS A 139 -1.71 16.31 11.31
C HIS A 139 -1.47 17.80 11.03
N ALA A 140 -0.50 18.14 10.18
CA ALA A 140 -0.29 19.53 9.76
C ALA A 140 -1.51 20.10 9.01
N ARG A 141 -2.14 19.30 8.14
CA ARG A 141 -3.37 19.69 7.42
C ARG A 141 -4.56 19.88 8.35
N LEU A 142 -4.75 18.98 9.30
CA LEU A 142 -5.82 19.10 10.31
C LEU A 142 -5.62 20.33 11.20
N ALA A 143 -4.37 20.59 11.62
CA ALA A 143 -4.03 21.80 12.39
C ALA A 143 -4.30 23.08 11.58
N GLN A 144 -3.92 23.11 10.30
CA GLN A 144 -4.23 24.21 9.38
C GLN A 144 -5.75 24.47 9.32
N GLN A 145 -6.57 23.44 9.11
CA GLN A 145 -8.03 23.59 9.06
C GLN A 145 -8.60 24.16 10.37
N ALA A 146 -8.16 23.65 11.51
CA ALA A 146 -8.61 24.12 12.82
C ALA A 146 -8.22 25.58 13.08
N TYR A 147 -6.97 25.96 12.76
CA TYR A 147 -6.51 27.34 12.89
C TYR A 147 -7.27 28.29 11.97
N CYS A 148 -7.54 27.88 10.73
CA CYS A 148 -8.32 28.70 9.82
C CYS A 148 -9.76 28.88 10.29
N LYS A 149 -10.37 27.83 10.86
CA LYS A 149 -11.69 27.96 11.48
C LYS A 149 -11.65 28.91 12.67
N ALA A 150 -10.62 28.86 13.52
CA ALA A 150 -10.46 29.77 14.64
C ALA A 150 -10.32 31.23 14.17
N LEU A 151 -9.52 31.49 13.13
CA LEU A 151 -9.33 32.83 12.57
C LEU A 151 -10.58 33.38 11.85
N GLN A 152 -11.42 32.50 11.30
CA GLN A 152 -12.74 32.90 10.79
C GLN A 152 -13.66 33.40 11.91
N LEU A 153 -13.55 32.84 13.12
CA LEU A 153 -14.37 33.20 14.28
C LEU A 153 -13.79 34.39 15.07
N ASP A 154 -12.46 34.48 15.13
CA ASP A 154 -11.72 35.57 15.75
C ASP A 154 -10.50 35.94 14.89
N ALA A 155 -10.72 36.87 13.97
CA ALA A 155 -9.69 37.34 13.05
C ALA A 155 -8.55 38.10 13.76
N THR A 156 -8.73 38.51 15.02
CA THR A 156 -7.73 39.27 15.78
C THR A 156 -6.75 38.38 16.54
N ASN A 157 -6.99 37.06 16.57
CA ASN A 157 -6.16 36.10 17.31
C ASN A 157 -4.74 35.97 16.73
N SER A 158 -3.83 36.82 17.22
CA SER A 158 -2.43 36.86 16.79
C SER A 158 -1.68 35.56 17.11
N SER A 159 -2.01 34.90 18.22
CA SER A 159 -1.39 33.63 18.63
C SER A 159 -1.65 32.52 17.62
N VAL A 160 -2.90 32.35 17.17
CA VAL A 160 -3.25 31.37 16.14
C VAL A 160 -2.55 31.68 14.82
N ARG A 161 -2.48 32.96 14.43
CA ARG A 161 -1.76 33.38 13.22
C ARG A 161 -0.28 33.01 13.26
N SER A 162 0.40 33.22 14.40
CA SER A 162 1.80 32.83 14.59
C SER A 162 2.00 31.32 14.50
N ARG A 163 1.10 30.52 15.09
CA ARG A 163 1.18 29.04 15.00
C ARG A 163 0.93 28.52 13.59
N LEU A 164 -0.03 29.10 12.87
CA LEU A 164 -0.31 28.76 11.48
C LEU A 164 0.89 29.08 10.57
N ALA A 165 1.51 30.25 10.78
CA ALA A 165 2.73 30.63 10.07
C ALA A 165 3.92 29.71 10.38
N ALA A 166 4.06 29.25 11.64
CA ALA A 166 5.10 28.29 12.01
C ALA A 166 4.94 26.92 11.35
N LEU A 167 3.72 26.54 10.94
CA LEU A 167 3.47 25.34 10.11
C LEU A 167 3.77 25.58 8.61
N GLY A 168 4.19 26.79 8.21
CA GLY A 168 4.35 27.15 6.81
C GLY A 168 3.02 27.19 6.03
N ALA A 169 1.89 27.30 6.73
CA ALA A 169 0.56 27.22 6.16
C ALA A 169 -0.15 28.58 6.16
N SER A 170 -1.16 28.71 5.30
CA SER A 170 -2.09 29.84 5.24
C SER A 170 -3.52 29.36 5.11
N CYS A 171 -4.50 30.23 5.35
CA CYS A 171 -5.89 29.88 5.06
C CYS A 171 -6.17 30.06 3.56
N PRO A 172 -7.01 29.19 2.97
CA PRO A 172 -7.53 29.40 1.62
C PRO A 172 -8.40 30.66 1.53
#